data_AF-B8LVN3-F1
#
_entry.id   AF-B8LVN3-F1
#
_cell.length_a   1.000
_cell.length_b   1.000
_cell.length_c   1.000
_cell.angle_alpha   90.00
_cell.angle_beta   90.00
_cell.angle_gamma   90.00
#
_symmetry.space_group_name_H-M   'P 1'
#
loop_
_entity.id
_entity.type
_entity.pdbx_description
1 polymer ?
#
loop_
_entity_poly.entity_id
_entity_poly.type
_entity_poly.pdbx_seq_one_letter_code
_entity_poly.pdbx_strand_id
1 'polypeptide(L)'
;MQIAAVTSTREVLSLDGIWRFALAVEELAEPLAWIKPLPQRRARDIPVPASYNDIFIEKEIHDHVGWALYQQEVRVPRGWQQERYFVRLDAATHEARVFINDHLATTHVGGYTPFEVEITAYVRAGEKFCLTDAVNNELTNETIPPGKIEVSSLNAKRRQTYNHDFFNYAGLSRSVWLYSVPPSYIEDVTLVTGVNGTTGTIQYGAKTNGEIGSSRINVVVRDEEGHVITEAEGLKRCVTVNIRASSGTLTDEYTVLAGIRTVEVRGNQFLINSKPFYFTGFGMHEDHLVRGKGHDAVSMVYDFELLAWTGASSFRTSHYPYAEEVMDFADRHGIVVIDETAAVGLNLAMVSGILELTKELDPSSRPVTFANESSSTYETDQIADLVDFLCLNRYYGWYRETGDLKTAEVLFEEELCYLSLLRSMAPIR
;
A
#
# COMPACT_ATOMS: atom_id res chain seq x y z
N MET A 1 6.46 6.11 6.10
CA MET A 1 6.29 5.68 7.51
C MET A 1 4.85 5.25 7.67
N GLN A 2 4.58 4.09 8.26
CA GLN A 2 3.22 3.71 8.68
C GLN A 2 2.71 4.71 9.71
N ILE A 3 1.40 4.83 9.93
CA ILE A 3 0.95 5.61 11.10
C ILE A 3 1.53 4.98 12.36
N ALA A 4 2.24 5.82 13.12
CA ALA A 4 2.72 5.43 14.43
C ALA A 4 1.53 4.93 15.24
N ALA A 5 1.64 3.74 15.83
CA ALA A 5 0.77 3.38 16.93
C ALA A 5 0.80 4.50 17.98
N VAL A 6 -0.33 4.76 18.64
CA VAL A 6 -0.40 5.71 19.76
C VAL A 6 0.70 5.36 20.77
N THR A 7 1.56 6.33 21.07
CA THR A 7 2.66 6.15 22.04
C THR A 7 2.50 7.11 23.21
N SER A 8 3.45 7.07 24.14
CA SER A 8 3.52 8.06 25.21
C SER A 8 3.76 9.50 24.72
N THR A 9 4.20 9.67 23.47
CA THR A 9 4.56 10.97 22.88
C THR A 9 3.78 11.32 21.61
N ARG A 10 2.93 10.40 21.10
CA ARG A 10 2.20 10.59 19.84
C ARG A 10 0.73 10.24 20.03
N GLU A 11 -0.15 11.12 19.56
CA GLU A 11 -1.60 10.90 19.56
C GLU A 11 -2.11 10.78 18.13
N VAL A 12 -3.11 9.92 17.92
CA VAL A 12 -3.71 9.65 16.60
C VAL A 12 -5.23 9.73 16.73
N LEU A 13 -5.87 10.42 15.80
CA LEU A 13 -7.31 10.50 15.66
C LEU A 13 -7.71 10.03 14.26
N SER A 14 -8.60 9.05 14.20
CA SER A 14 -9.27 8.71 12.94
C SER A 14 -10.20 9.86 12.52
N LEU A 15 -10.13 10.22 11.25
CA LEU A 15 -11.08 11.11 10.59
C LEU A 15 -12.09 10.34 9.74
N ASP A 16 -12.08 9.01 9.81
CA ASP A 16 -13.04 8.14 9.13
C ASP A 16 -14.47 8.39 9.62
N GLY A 17 -15.43 7.98 8.81
CA GLY A 17 -16.84 8.18 9.06
C GLY A 17 -17.55 8.74 7.85
N ILE A 18 -18.53 9.62 8.08
CA ILE A 18 -19.40 10.14 7.03
C ILE A 18 -18.97 11.55 6.65
N TRP A 19 -18.47 11.70 5.42
CA TRP A 19 -18.02 12.97 4.86
C TRP A 19 -19.06 13.54 3.90
N ARG A 20 -18.99 14.84 3.64
CA ARG A 20 -19.76 15.47 2.58
C ARG A 20 -19.08 15.21 1.23
N PHE A 21 -19.87 14.83 0.23
CA PHE A 21 -19.37 14.39 -1.08
C PHE A 21 -20.04 15.14 -2.22
N ALA A 22 -19.27 15.52 -3.25
CA ALA A 22 -19.81 15.99 -4.51
C ALA A 22 -18.85 15.71 -5.67
N LEU A 23 -19.39 15.47 -6.87
CA LEU A 23 -18.58 15.48 -8.09
C LEU A 23 -18.18 16.93 -8.44
N ALA A 24 -16.94 17.14 -8.88
CA ALA A 24 -16.43 18.45 -9.30
C ALA A 24 -16.91 18.79 -10.72
N VAL A 25 -18.21 19.06 -10.85
CA VAL A 25 -18.88 19.39 -12.12
C VAL A 25 -19.62 20.73 -12.01
N GLU A 26 -19.84 21.39 -13.15
CA GLU A 26 -20.50 22.70 -13.26
C GLU A 26 -19.89 23.75 -12.31
N GLU A 27 -20.64 24.23 -11.30
CA GLU A 27 -20.16 25.24 -10.33
C GLU A 27 -18.98 24.77 -9.47
N LEU A 28 -18.74 23.46 -9.41
CA LEU A 28 -17.61 22.84 -8.71
C LEU A 28 -16.50 22.40 -9.67
N ALA A 29 -16.56 22.73 -10.97
CA ALA A 29 -15.53 22.30 -11.93
C ALA A 29 -14.15 22.91 -11.65
N GLU A 30 -14.11 24.09 -11.04
CA GLU A 30 -12.88 24.85 -10.81
C GLU A 30 -12.38 24.70 -9.35
N PRO A 31 -11.07 24.51 -9.11
CA PRO A 31 -10.51 24.33 -7.76
C PRO A 31 -10.83 25.45 -6.76
N LEU A 32 -11.04 26.68 -7.22
CA LEU A 32 -11.43 27.81 -6.36
C LEU A 32 -12.80 27.63 -5.69
N ALA A 33 -13.64 26.71 -6.20
CA ALA A 33 -14.91 26.38 -5.58
C ALA A 33 -14.74 25.38 -4.42
N TRP A 34 -13.65 24.61 -4.38
CA TRP A 34 -13.46 23.50 -3.43
C TRP A 34 -13.09 23.98 -2.03
N ILE A 35 -12.56 25.20 -1.91
CA ILE A 35 -12.25 25.86 -0.63
C ILE A 35 -13.48 26.42 0.10
N LYS A 36 -14.68 26.25 -0.47
CA LYS A 36 -15.95 26.69 0.13
C LYS A 36 -16.75 25.49 0.61
N PRO A 37 -17.69 25.68 1.56
CA PRO A 37 -18.62 24.63 1.94
C PRO A 37 -19.36 24.08 0.72
N LEU A 38 -19.43 22.74 0.59
CA LEU A 38 -20.10 22.12 -0.55
C LEU A 38 -21.60 22.50 -0.57
N PRO A 39 -22.17 22.85 -1.75
CA PRO A 39 -23.56 23.27 -1.86
C PRO A 39 -24.52 22.19 -1.35
N GLN A 40 -25.42 22.54 -0.41
CA GLN A 40 -26.34 21.58 0.21
C GLN A 40 -27.19 20.77 -0.79
N ARG A 41 -27.53 21.36 -1.94
CA ARG A 41 -28.35 20.70 -2.98
C ARG A 41 -27.61 19.58 -3.72
N ARG A 42 -26.28 19.60 -3.73
CA ARG A 42 -25.42 18.64 -4.43
C ARG A 42 -24.70 17.70 -3.48
N ALA A 43 -24.35 18.20 -2.30
CA ALA A 43 -23.55 17.45 -1.37
C ALA A 43 -24.35 16.28 -0.76
N ARG A 44 -23.83 15.09 -0.99
CA ARG A 44 -24.28 13.81 -0.42
C ARG A 44 -23.39 13.44 0.76
N ASP A 45 -23.76 12.37 1.43
CA ASP A 45 -22.98 11.78 2.51
C ASP A 45 -22.29 10.53 1.95
N ILE A 46 -20.99 10.38 2.21
CA ILE A 46 -20.18 9.25 1.76
C ILE A 46 -19.39 8.67 2.94
N PRO A 47 -19.29 7.32 3.09
CA PRO A 47 -18.39 6.74 4.05
C PRO A 47 -16.93 6.84 3.58
N VAL A 48 -16.04 7.06 4.53
CA VAL A 48 -14.58 6.93 4.40
C VAL A 48 -14.13 5.96 5.50
N PRO A 49 -13.35 4.91 5.19
CA PRO A 49 -12.80 4.56 3.87
C PRO A 49 -13.80 3.81 2.95
N ALA A 50 -13.89 4.22 1.69
CA ALA A 50 -14.60 3.50 0.62
C ALA A 50 -14.25 4.06 -0.77
N SER A 51 -14.34 3.20 -1.79
CA SER A 51 -14.48 3.69 -3.16
C SER A 51 -15.88 4.26 -3.38
N TYR A 52 -16.02 5.39 -4.06
CA TYR A 52 -17.32 6.06 -4.17
C TYR A 52 -18.28 5.43 -5.18
N ASN A 53 -17.75 4.64 -6.12
CA ASN A 53 -18.47 4.23 -7.33
C ASN A 53 -19.75 3.45 -7.04
N ASP A 54 -19.72 2.56 -6.03
CA ASP A 54 -20.79 1.62 -5.72
C ASP A 54 -21.57 1.99 -4.44
N ILE A 55 -21.16 3.07 -3.76
CA ILE A 55 -21.91 3.62 -2.62
C ILE A 55 -23.23 4.21 -3.07
N PHE A 56 -23.23 4.85 -4.23
CA PHE A 56 -24.39 5.49 -4.83
C PHE A 56 -24.95 4.63 -5.96
N ILE A 57 -26.26 4.70 -6.17
CA ILE A 57 -26.95 3.90 -7.21
C ILE A 57 -26.97 4.61 -8.57
N GLU A 58 -26.59 5.88 -8.60
CA GLU A 58 -26.58 6.72 -9.79
C GLU A 58 -25.40 6.39 -10.72
N LYS A 59 -25.73 6.03 -11.97
CA LYS A 59 -24.76 5.70 -13.01
C LYS A 59 -23.79 6.85 -13.30
N GLU A 60 -24.25 8.09 -13.12
CA GLU A 60 -23.44 9.29 -13.30
C GLU A 60 -22.30 9.39 -12.29
N ILE A 61 -22.49 8.88 -11.07
CA ILE A 61 -21.45 8.82 -10.04
C ILE A 61 -20.54 7.62 -10.30
N HIS A 62 -21.12 6.44 -10.53
CA HIS A 62 -20.37 5.22 -10.82
C HIS A 62 -19.38 5.39 -11.99
N ASP A 63 -19.85 5.95 -13.11
CA ASP A 63 -19.08 6.15 -14.35
C ASP A 63 -18.32 7.49 -14.40
N HIS A 64 -18.30 8.27 -13.32
CA HIS A 64 -17.68 9.60 -13.33
C HIS A 64 -16.23 9.53 -13.78
N VAL A 65 -15.79 10.51 -14.57
CA VAL A 65 -14.38 10.69 -14.97
C VAL A 65 -13.97 12.10 -14.59
N GLY A 66 -13.05 12.21 -13.65
CA GLY A 66 -12.50 13.46 -13.14
C GLY A 66 -12.50 13.54 -11.62
N TRP A 67 -12.61 14.77 -11.12
CA TRP A 67 -12.46 15.07 -9.71
C TRP A 67 -13.76 14.82 -8.92
N ALA A 68 -13.60 14.27 -7.71
CA ALA A 68 -14.63 14.13 -6.69
C ALA A 68 -14.14 14.78 -5.39
N LEU A 69 -15.02 15.43 -4.65
CA LEU A 69 -14.72 16.24 -3.49
C LEU A 69 -15.27 15.58 -2.23
N TYR A 70 -14.42 15.41 -1.23
CA TYR A 70 -14.74 14.96 0.11
C TYR A 70 -14.51 16.14 1.07
N GLN A 71 -15.46 16.44 1.94
CA GLN A 71 -15.34 17.57 2.87
C GLN A 71 -15.86 17.24 4.27
N GLN A 72 -15.09 17.59 5.30
CA GLN A 72 -15.45 17.42 6.70
C GLN A 72 -14.93 18.59 7.56
N GLU A 73 -15.67 18.94 8.61
CA GLU A 73 -15.18 19.86 9.65
C GLU A 73 -14.42 19.07 10.72
N VAL A 74 -13.16 19.42 10.94
CA VAL A 74 -12.26 18.75 11.89
C VAL A 74 -11.86 19.74 12.98
N ARG A 75 -11.66 19.25 14.22
CA ARG A 75 -11.12 20.05 15.33
C ARG A 75 -9.78 19.51 15.76
N VAL A 76 -8.76 20.37 15.80
CA VAL A 76 -7.47 20.02 16.40
C VAL A 76 -7.65 19.95 17.93
N PRO A 77 -7.23 18.87 18.61
CA PRO A 77 -7.28 18.80 20.06
C PRO A 77 -6.56 19.97 20.72
N ARG A 78 -7.19 20.58 21.74
CA ARG A 78 -6.60 21.70 22.48
C ARG A 78 -5.28 21.35 23.19
N GLY A 79 -5.04 20.06 23.45
CA GLY A 79 -3.83 19.56 24.09
C GLY A 79 -2.58 19.67 23.21
N TRP A 80 -2.73 19.83 21.90
CA TRP A 80 -1.63 19.80 20.93
C TRP A 80 -0.92 21.14 20.76
N GLN A 81 -1.06 22.08 21.71
CA GLN A 81 -0.56 23.45 21.56
C GLN A 81 0.97 23.54 21.41
N GLN A 82 1.71 22.52 21.86
CA GLN A 82 3.18 22.42 21.76
C GLN A 82 3.64 21.30 20.83
N GLU A 83 2.71 20.66 20.12
CA GLU A 83 2.97 19.55 19.21
C GLU A 83 3.01 20.05 17.76
N ARG A 84 3.60 19.25 16.89
CA ARG A 84 3.39 19.33 15.43
C ARG A 84 2.29 18.34 15.07
N TYR A 85 1.42 18.68 14.13
CA TYR A 85 0.33 17.78 13.75
C TYR A 85 0.05 17.78 12.26
N PHE A 86 -0.39 16.62 11.79
CA PHE A 86 -0.41 16.24 10.39
C PHE A 86 -1.77 15.66 10.03
N VAL A 87 -2.23 15.99 8.82
CA VAL A 87 -3.28 15.22 8.16
C VAL A 87 -2.61 14.21 7.25
N ARG A 88 -3.00 12.95 7.37
CA ARG A 88 -2.49 11.84 6.56
C ARG A 88 -3.63 11.09 5.90
N LEU A 89 -3.44 10.77 4.62
CA LEU A 89 -4.31 9.90 3.86
C LEU A 89 -3.51 8.64 3.53
N ASP A 90 -4.00 7.47 3.94
CA ASP A 90 -3.29 6.21 3.67
C ASP A 90 -3.39 5.78 2.19
N ALA A 91 -4.44 6.23 1.50
CA ALA A 91 -4.56 6.17 0.05
C ALA A 91 -5.65 7.14 -0.45
N ALA A 92 -5.40 7.77 -1.59
CA ALA A 92 -6.39 8.51 -2.35
C ALA A 92 -6.27 8.14 -3.82
N THR A 93 -7.21 7.33 -4.30
CA THR A 93 -7.12 6.65 -5.60
C THR A 93 -7.73 7.55 -6.70
N HIS A 94 -6.96 8.21 -7.59
CA HIS A 94 -5.52 8.04 -7.91
C HIS A 94 -4.62 9.27 -7.70
N GLU A 95 -5.15 10.47 -7.86
CA GLU A 95 -4.46 11.74 -7.59
C GLU A 95 -5.28 12.54 -6.58
N ALA A 96 -4.62 13.21 -5.65
CA ALA A 96 -5.27 13.98 -4.61
C ALA A 96 -4.76 15.41 -4.50
N ARG A 97 -5.66 16.30 -4.07
CA ARG A 97 -5.37 17.66 -3.60
C ARG A 97 -6.06 17.88 -2.27
N VAL A 98 -5.27 18.23 -1.25
CA VAL A 98 -5.76 18.42 0.12
C VAL A 98 -5.79 19.90 0.44
N PHE A 99 -6.94 20.38 0.88
CA PHE A 99 -7.15 21.77 1.28
C PHE A 99 -7.43 21.86 2.78
N ILE A 100 -6.74 22.79 3.44
CA ILE A 100 -6.95 23.16 4.84
C ILE A 100 -7.53 24.56 4.86
N ASN A 101 -8.81 24.67 5.21
CA ASN A 101 -9.62 25.87 5.00
C ASN A 101 -9.57 26.30 3.51
N ASP A 102 -8.95 27.44 3.22
CA ASP A 102 -8.81 28.03 1.90
C ASP A 102 -7.44 27.84 1.25
N HIS A 103 -6.57 27.03 1.85
CA HIS A 103 -5.22 26.78 1.38
C HIS A 103 -5.08 25.39 0.77
N LEU A 104 -4.59 25.30 -0.47
CA LEU A 104 -4.07 24.04 -1.02
C LEU A 104 -2.78 23.67 -0.26
N ALA A 105 -2.87 22.65 0.58
CA ALA A 105 -1.79 22.27 1.50
C ALA A 105 -0.83 21.25 0.89
N THR A 106 -1.34 20.28 0.11
CA THR A 106 -0.50 19.31 -0.60
C THR A 106 -1.20 18.70 -1.81
N THR A 107 -0.42 18.07 -2.69
CA THR A 107 -0.89 17.27 -3.83
C THR A 107 -0.13 15.94 -3.87
N HIS A 108 -0.80 14.86 -4.26
CA HIS A 108 -0.17 13.54 -4.38
C HIS A 108 -0.64 12.82 -5.64
N VAL A 109 0.28 12.11 -6.30
CA VAL A 109 0.00 11.24 -7.45
C VAL A 109 0.44 9.83 -7.08
N GLY A 110 -0.47 8.87 -7.17
CA GLY A 110 -0.25 7.48 -6.75
C GLY A 110 -1.41 7.03 -5.87
N GLY A 111 -2.18 6.05 -6.35
CA GLY A 111 -3.48 5.73 -5.75
C GLY A 111 -3.48 4.81 -4.54
N TYR A 112 -2.32 4.28 -4.14
CA TYR A 112 -2.20 3.14 -3.20
C TYR A 112 -1.09 3.30 -2.16
N THR A 113 -0.50 4.49 -2.04
CA THR A 113 0.55 4.79 -1.07
C THR A 113 0.18 6.01 -0.24
N PRO A 114 0.62 6.04 1.03
CA PRO A 114 0.26 7.12 1.93
C PRO A 114 0.98 8.43 1.58
N PHE A 115 0.35 9.53 1.94
CA PHE A 115 0.95 10.86 1.96
C PHE A 115 0.36 11.71 3.06
N GLU A 116 1.08 12.75 3.46
CA GLU A 116 0.70 13.58 4.60
C GLU A 116 1.13 15.03 4.43
N VAL A 117 0.53 15.90 5.22
CA VAL A 117 0.85 17.32 5.27
C VAL A 117 0.81 17.82 6.70
N GLU A 118 1.84 18.56 7.11
CA GLU A 118 1.82 19.25 8.39
C GLU A 118 0.83 20.41 8.34
N ILE A 119 -0.04 20.51 9.33
CA ILE A 119 -1.06 21.56 9.40
C ILE A 119 -0.90 22.54 10.55
N THR A 120 0.18 22.43 11.34
CA THR A 120 0.49 23.28 12.50
C THR A 120 0.45 24.78 12.15
N ALA A 121 0.86 25.15 10.93
CA ALA A 121 0.87 26.53 10.46
C ALA A 121 -0.50 27.05 9.98
N TYR A 122 -1.46 26.18 9.67
CA TYR A 122 -2.76 26.55 9.12
C TYR A 122 -3.85 26.70 10.18
N VAL A 123 -3.78 25.94 11.26
CA VAL A 123 -4.86 25.83 12.27
C VAL A 123 -4.26 25.73 13.65
N ARG A 124 -4.75 26.49 14.64
CA ARG A 124 -4.23 26.39 16.01
C ARG A 124 -4.87 25.23 16.76
N ALA A 125 -4.14 24.68 17.73
CA ALA A 125 -4.70 23.71 18.67
C ALA A 125 -5.99 24.24 19.32
N GLY A 126 -7.02 23.40 19.34
CA GLY A 126 -8.35 23.73 19.84
C GLY A 126 -9.28 24.37 18.80
N GLU A 127 -8.80 24.80 17.63
CA GLU A 127 -9.64 25.39 16.57
C GLU A 127 -10.26 24.32 15.66
N LYS A 128 -11.33 24.72 14.95
CA LYS A 128 -11.94 23.94 13.89
C LYS A 128 -11.41 24.40 12.54
N PHE A 129 -11.35 23.49 11.58
CA PHE A 129 -11.02 23.79 10.19
C PHE A 129 -11.86 22.94 9.24
N CYS A 130 -12.01 23.42 8.01
CA CYS A 130 -12.60 22.65 6.93
C CYS A 130 -11.49 21.86 6.22
N LEU A 131 -11.58 20.55 6.23
CA LEU A 131 -10.74 19.67 5.42
C LEU A 131 -11.48 19.35 4.13
N THR A 132 -10.87 19.62 2.99
CA THR A 132 -11.40 19.20 1.68
C THR A 132 -10.36 18.38 0.93
N ASP A 133 -10.71 17.14 0.62
CA ASP A 133 -9.88 16.22 -0.15
C ASP A 133 -10.52 16.03 -1.53
N ALA A 134 -9.87 16.58 -2.55
CA ALA A 134 -10.27 16.38 -3.94
C ALA A 134 -9.50 15.21 -4.52
N VAL A 135 -10.19 14.21 -5.06
CA VAL A 135 -9.60 12.98 -5.60
C VAL A 135 -9.97 12.83 -7.08
N ASN A 136 -8.98 12.56 -7.93
CA ASN A 136 -9.12 12.39 -9.37
C ASN A 136 -8.91 10.92 -9.75
N ASN A 137 -9.80 10.40 -10.60
CA ASN A 137 -9.76 9.00 -11.06
C ASN A 137 -9.25 8.82 -12.50
N GLU A 138 -8.82 9.90 -13.14
CA GLU A 138 -8.32 9.91 -14.51
C GLU A 138 -6.97 9.16 -14.61
N LEU A 139 -6.91 8.18 -15.52
CA LEU A 139 -5.68 7.49 -15.88
C LEU A 139 -5.22 7.91 -17.27
N THR A 140 -3.93 8.20 -17.40
CA THR A 140 -3.25 8.55 -18.66
C THR A 140 -2.12 7.55 -18.94
N ASN A 141 -1.36 7.73 -20.02
CA ASN A 141 -0.21 6.84 -20.29
C ASN A 141 0.95 7.09 -19.32
N GLU A 142 0.90 8.17 -18.56
CA GLU A 142 1.90 8.60 -17.58
C GLU A 142 1.52 8.23 -16.14
N THR A 143 0.28 7.79 -15.91
CA THR A 143 -0.17 7.33 -14.59
C THR A 143 0.19 5.87 -14.36
N ILE A 144 0.25 5.46 -13.09
CA ILE A 144 0.38 4.07 -12.68
C ILE A 144 -0.84 3.73 -11.80
N PRO A 145 -1.77 2.88 -12.29
CA PRO A 145 -1.77 2.19 -13.59
C PRO A 145 -2.02 3.13 -14.80
N PRO A 146 -1.65 2.72 -16.03
CA PRO A 146 -1.87 3.50 -17.23
C PRO A 146 -3.31 3.38 -17.74
N GLY A 147 -3.75 4.39 -18.48
CA GLY A 147 -5.04 4.40 -19.15
C GLY A 147 -5.17 5.52 -20.19
N LYS A 148 -6.38 5.71 -20.70
CA LYS A 148 -6.70 6.77 -21.64
C LYS A 148 -8.12 7.28 -21.43
N ILE A 149 -8.29 8.59 -21.58
CA ILE A 149 -9.60 9.23 -21.56
C ILE A 149 -10.09 9.37 -22.99
N GLU A 150 -11.26 8.82 -23.26
CA GLU A 150 -11.99 9.00 -24.50
C GLU A 150 -13.13 9.97 -24.30
N VAL A 151 -13.31 10.89 -25.25
CA VAL A 151 -14.41 11.85 -25.25
C VAL A 151 -15.30 11.58 -26.44
N SER A 152 -16.56 11.25 -26.18
CA SER A 152 -17.55 11.02 -27.23
C SER A 152 -17.80 12.30 -28.03
N SER A 153 -17.67 12.22 -29.35
CA SER A 153 -17.95 13.34 -30.25
C SER A 153 -19.44 13.72 -30.32
N LEU A 154 -20.35 12.85 -29.88
CA LEU A 154 -21.79 13.05 -29.96
C LEU A 154 -22.35 13.87 -28.78
N ASN A 155 -21.81 13.67 -27.58
CA ASN A 155 -22.37 14.24 -26.34
C ASN A 155 -21.32 14.71 -25.33
N ALA A 156 -20.04 14.77 -25.74
CA ALA A 156 -18.91 15.13 -24.87
C ALA A 156 -18.75 14.26 -23.61
N LYS A 157 -19.43 13.10 -23.53
CA LYS A 157 -19.27 12.19 -22.38
C LYS A 157 -17.86 11.64 -22.38
N ARG A 158 -17.20 11.79 -21.23
CA ARG A 158 -15.88 11.23 -20.94
C ARG A 158 -16.02 9.77 -20.53
N ARG A 159 -15.09 8.92 -20.97
CA ARG A 159 -14.98 7.52 -20.58
C ARG A 159 -13.51 7.19 -20.34
N GLN A 160 -13.23 6.56 -19.21
CA GLN A 160 -11.92 6.01 -18.91
C GLN A 160 -11.77 4.64 -19.59
N THR A 161 -10.65 4.41 -20.26
CA THR A 161 -10.21 3.10 -20.75
C THR A 161 -8.85 2.75 -20.14
N TYR A 162 -8.58 1.46 -19.98
CA TYR A 162 -7.37 0.92 -19.35
C TYR A 162 -7.16 -0.54 -19.74
N ASN A 163 -5.96 -1.08 -19.49
CA ASN A 163 -5.53 -2.41 -19.92
C ASN A 163 -5.31 -3.37 -18.73
N HIS A 164 -6.15 -3.28 -17.70
CA HIS A 164 -6.15 -4.16 -16.54
C HIS A 164 -7.55 -4.71 -16.27
N ASP A 165 -7.63 -5.88 -15.63
CA ASP A 165 -8.85 -6.69 -15.49
C ASP A 165 -9.55 -6.53 -14.13
N PHE A 166 -9.49 -5.33 -13.56
CA PHE A 166 -10.27 -4.95 -12.38
C PHE A 166 -10.91 -3.59 -12.62
N PHE A 167 -12.03 -3.33 -11.93
CA PHE A 167 -12.71 -2.04 -12.08
C PHE A 167 -11.88 -0.89 -11.49
N ASN A 168 -11.89 0.25 -12.19
CA ASN A 168 -11.20 1.49 -11.79
C ASN A 168 -11.93 2.22 -10.66
N TYR A 169 -12.09 1.53 -9.54
CA TYR A 169 -12.59 2.11 -8.29
C TYR A 169 -11.69 3.26 -7.84
N ALA A 170 -12.31 4.34 -7.37
CA ALA A 170 -11.63 5.57 -6.97
C ALA A 170 -12.21 6.17 -5.68
N GLY A 171 -11.48 7.11 -5.09
CA GLY A 171 -11.87 7.78 -3.85
C GLY A 171 -10.88 7.57 -2.70
N LEU A 172 -11.35 7.84 -1.49
CA LEU A 172 -10.61 7.62 -0.24
C LEU A 172 -10.79 6.16 0.20
N SER A 173 -10.04 5.26 -0.42
CA SER A 173 -10.12 3.80 -0.23
C SER A 173 -9.46 3.31 1.06
N ARG A 174 -8.68 4.16 1.74
CA ARG A 174 -8.08 3.87 3.05
C ARG A 174 -8.31 5.04 4.00
N SER A 175 -7.99 4.77 5.25
CA SER A 175 -8.29 5.63 6.38
C SER A 175 -7.60 7.00 6.25
N VAL A 176 -8.26 8.01 6.82
CA VAL A 176 -7.74 9.37 6.91
C VAL A 176 -7.54 9.73 8.38
N TRP A 177 -6.43 10.40 8.68
CA TRP A 177 -5.97 10.57 10.05
C TRP A 177 -5.52 11.98 10.33
N LEU A 178 -5.74 12.40 11.58
CA LEU A 178 -5.11 13.56 12.18
C LEU A 178 -4.24 13.05 13.33
N TYR A 179 -2.93 13.28 13.26
CA TYR A 179 -2.01 12.82 14.32
C TYR A 179 -1.05 13.92 14.77
N SER A 180 -0.54 13.79 15.99
CA SER A 180 0.45 14.70 16.57
C SER A 180 1.77 14.00 16.88
N VAL A 181 2.84 14.77 16.81
CA VAL A 181 4.20 14.38 17.19
C VAL A 181 4.89 15.54 17.92
N PRO A 182 5.86 15.25 18.80
CA PRO A 182 6.63 16.29 19.47
C PRO A 182 7.41 17.14 18.46
N PRO A 183 7.86 18.36 18.81
CA PRO A 183 8.63 19.23 17.90
C PRO A 183 9.88 18.56 17.30
N SER A 184 10.50 17.65 18.05
CA SER A 184 11.59 16.78 17.59
C SER A 184 11.11 15.33 17.63
N TYR A 185 11.04 14.69 16.46
CA TYR A 185 10.47 13.35 16.31
C TYR A 185 11.25 12.47 15.34
N ILE A 186 11.00 11.17 15.43
CA ILE A 186 11.50 10.13 14.53
C ILE A 186 10.67 10.15 13.24
N GLU A 187 11.31 10.43 12.11
CA GLU A 187 10.70 10.49 10.78
C GLU A 187 10.64 9.14 10.08
N ASP A 188 11.68 8.33 10.26
CA ASP A 188 11.81 7.06 9.56
C ASP A 188 12.63 6.07 10.39
N VAL A 189 12.27 4.79 10.26
CA VAL A 189 12.98 3.69 10.91
C VAL A 189 13.19 2.59 9.89
N THR A 190 14.45 2.22 9.70
CA THR A 190 14.84 1.09 8.86
C THR A 190 15.32 -0.05 9.75
N LEU A 191 14.77 -1.25 9.57
CA LEU A 191 15.21 -2.46 10.24
C LEU A 191 15.67 -3.49 9.21
N VAL A 192 16.85 -4.08 9.41
CA VAL A 192 17.38 -5.20 8.63
C VAL A 192 17.65 -6.36 9.57
N THR A 193 17.00 -7.49 9.33
CA THR A 193 17.11 -8.67 10.18
C THR A 193 18.04 -9.72 9.59
N GLY A 194 18.70 -10.47 10.46
CA GLY A 194 19.55 -11.60 10.07
C GLY A 194 19.50 -12.74 11.08
N VAL A 195 20.13 -13.86 10.72
CA VAL A 195 20.24 -15.04 11.58
C VAL A 195 21.68 -15.56 11.50
N ASN A 196 22.33 -15.75 12.64
CA ASN A 196 23.65 -16.38 12.77
C ASN A 196 23.57 -17.55 13.76
N GLY A 197 23.53 -18.77 13.23
CA GLY A 197 23.28 -19.97 14.03
C GLY A 197 21.87 -19.90 14.66
N THR A 198 21.81 -19.87 15.98
CA THR A 198 20.56 -19.70 16.75
C THR A 198 20.28 -18.27 17.17
N THR A 199 21.17 -17.32 16.84
CA THR A 199 21.05 -15.91 17.26
C THR A 199 20.45 -15.07 16.14
N GLY A 200 19.30 -14.44 16.43
CA GLY A 200 18.72 -13.42 15.57
C GLY A 200 19.43 -12.07 15.71
N THR A 201 19.58 -11.34 14.62
CA THR A 201 20.17 -9.99 14.61
C THR A 201 19.19 -8.99 14.03
N ILE A 202 19.21 -7.76 14.57
CA ILE A 202 18.46 -6.62 14.06
C ILE A 202 19.46 -5.46 13.93
N GLN A 203 19.75 -5.06 12.70
CA GLN A 203 20.41 -3.80 12.41
C GLN A 203 19.34 -2.73 12.26
N TYR A 204 19.56 -1.54 12.81
CA TYR A 204 18.59 -0.46 12.79
C TYR A 204 19.22 0.85 12.33
N GLY A 205 18.42 1.65 11.62
CA GLY A 205 18.67 3.05 11.33
C GLY A 205 17.43 3.86 11.70
N ALA A 206 17.62 5.06 12.23
CA ALA A 206 16.52 5.98 12.53
C ALA A 206 16.86 7.38 12.02
N LYS A 207 15.95 7.97 11.24
CA LYS A 207 16.02 9.35 10.77
C LYS A 207 15.07 10.22 11.58
N THR A 208 15.45 11.46 11.83
CA THR A 208 14.71 12.41 12.67
C THR A 208 14.60 13.76 11.96
N ASN A 209 13.60 14.57 12.31
CA ASN A 209 13.21 15.79 11.59
C ASN A 209 14.14 17.01 11.75
N GLY A 210 15.37 16.75 12.17
CA GLY A 210 16.40 17.73 12.46
C GLY A 210 17.51 17.09 13.27
N GLU A 211 18.55 17.86 13.56
CA GLU A 211 19.51 17.47 14.59
C GLU A 211 18.74 17.46 15.91
N ILE A 212 18.36 16.27 16.40
CA ILE A 212 17.89 16.17 17.77
C ILE A 212 19.10 16.53 18.64
N GLY A 213 19.22 17.82 18.98
CA GLY A 213 20.37 18.39 19.67
C GLY A 213 20.77 17.48 20.83
N SER A 214 22.02 17.01 20.84
CA SER A 214 22.57 16.12 21.89
C SER A 214 21.79 14.83 22.21
N SER A 215 20.78 14.44 21.43
CA SER A 215 19.92 13.33 21.81
C SER A 215 20.44 11.99 21.35
N ARG A 216 20.33 11.00 22.25
CA ARG A 216 20.71 9.62 21.98
C ARG A 216 19.47 8.84 21.55
N ILE A 217 19.60 8.12 20.44
CA ILE A 217 18.64 7.08 20.06
C ILE A 217 18.90 5.86 20.94
N ASN A 218 17.88 5.42 21.65
CA ASN A 218 17.88 4.18 22.40
C ASN A 218 16.88 3.21 21.75
N VAL A 219 17.28 1.95 21.59
CA VAL A 219 16.45 0.92 20.99
C VAL A 219 16.18 -0.15 22.02
N VAL A 220 14.91 -0.48 22.21
CA VAL A 220 14.47 -1.55 23.11
C VAL A 220 13.68 -2.56 22.29
N VAL A 221 14.14 -3.81 22.29
CA VAL A 221 13.43 -4.92 21.63
C VAL A 221 12.62 -5.67 22.67
N ARG A 222 11.37 -5.98 22.35
CA ARG A 222 10.44 -6.70 23.22
C ARG A 222 9.83 -7.91 22.53
N ASP A 223 9.54 -8.94 23.31
CA ASP A 223 8.78 -10.10 22.83
C ASP A 223 7.28 -9.80 22.69
N GLU A 224 6.52 -10.80 22.23
CA GLU A 224 5.07 -10.72 22.03
C GLU A 224 4.30 -10.48 23.34
N GLU A 225 4.91 -10.82 24.47
CA GLU A 225 4.38 -10.60 25.82
C GLU A 225 4.79 -9.23 26.42
N GLY A 226 5.61 -8.45 25.70
CA GLY A 226 6.05 -7.10 26.09
C GLY A 226 7.30 -7.04 26.97
N HIS A 227 7.94 -8.18 27.26
CA HIS A 227 9.17 -8.24 28.03
C HIS A 227 10.37 -7.77 27.20
N VAL A 228 11.30 -7.05 27.83
CA VAL A 228 12.54 -6.64 27.17
C VAL A 228 13.40 -7.87 26.89
N ILE A 229 13.81 -8.04 25.63
CA ILE A 229 14.68 -9.13 25.21
C ILE A 229 16.13 -8.73 25.48
N THR A 230 16.75 -9.38 26.48
CA THR A 230 18.21 -9.39 26.64
C THR A 230 18.81 -10.66 26.03
N GLU A 231 18.10 -11.80 26.17
CA GLU A 231 18.34 -13.11 25.56
C GLU A 231 16.95 -13.77 25.37
N ALA A 232 16.74 -14.54 24.30
CA ALA A 232 15.48 -15.24 24.06
C ALA A 232 15.72 -16.65 23.48
N GLU A 233 14.94 -17.62 23.94
CA GLU A 233 14.91 -18.99 23.40
C GLU A 233 13.54 -19.29 22.74
N GLY A 234 13.54 -20.02 21.63
CA GLY A 234 12.33 -20.41 20.89
C GLY A 234 12.01 -19.53 19.66
N LEU A 235 11.04 -19.98 18.86
CA LEU A 235 10.55 -19.24 17.69
C LEU A 235 9.61 -18.10 18.15
N LYS A 236 10.10 -16.87 18.17
CA LYS A 236 9.26 -15.66 18.26
C LYS A 236 8.88 -15.25 16.85
N ARG A 237 7.58 -15.11 16.55
CA ARG A 237 7.11 -14.79 15.19
C ARG A 237 7.28 -13.31 14.89
N CYS A 238 7.00 -12.47 15.88
CA CYS A 238 7.16 -11.03 15.79
C CYS A 238 7.79 -10.48 17.08
N VAL A 239 8.62 -9.45 16.97
CA VAL A 239 9.11 -8.67 18.09
C VAL A 239 8.71 -7.21 17.90
N THR A 240 8.58 -6.50 19.02
CA THR A 240 8.32 -5.07 19.01
C THR A 240 9.62 -4.32 19.23
N VAL A 241 9.97 -3.41 18.33
CA VAL A 241 11.17 -2.56 18.43
C VAL A 241 10.72 -1.15 18.78
N ASN A 242 10.94 -0.73 20.04
CA ASN A 242 10.72 0.64 20.48
C ASN A 242 11.97 1.47 20.22
N ILE A 243 11.85 2.48 19.37
CA ILE A 243 12.88 3.49 19.11
C ILE A 243 12.56 4.72 19.95
N ARG A 244 13.48 5.13 20.81
CA ARG A 244 13.32 6.25 21.74
C ARG A 244 14.38 7.31 21.49
N ALA A 245 13.94 8.51 21.15
CA ALA A 245 14.79 9.70 21.11
C ALA A 245 14.82 10.36 22.50
N SER A 246 16.02 10.68 23.00
CA SER A 246 16.14 11.31 24.33
C SER A 246 17.29 12.32 24.45
N SER A 247 17.02 13.48 25.05
CA SER A 247 18.00 14.52 25.42
C SER A 247 18.28 14.55 26.94
N GLY A 248 18.16 13.40 27.61
CA GLY A 248 18.18 13.27 29.08
C GLY A 248 16.80 12.92 29.67
N THR A 249 15.73 13.26 28.95
CA THR A 249 14.35 12.77 29.13
C THR A 249 13.83 12.21 27.80
N LEU A 250 12.78 11.39 27.83
CA LEU A 250 12.14 10.88 26.61
C LEU A 250 11.54 12.06 25.82
N THR A 251 11.98 12.22 24.58
CA THR A 251 11.50 13.27 23.66
C THR A 251 10.43 12.69 22.74
N ASP A 252 10.70 11.53 22.15
CA ASP A 252 9.80 10.85 21.23
C ASP A 252 9.99 9.33 21.30
N GLU A 253 8.92 8.59 21.07
CA GLU A 253 8.87 7.14 21.02
C GLU A 253 8.10 6.70 19.77
N TYR A 254 8.72 5.79 19.01
CA TYR A 254 8.10 5.11 17.88
C TYR A 254 8.24 3.61 18.03
N THR A 255 7.23 2.86 17.58
CA THR A 255 7.19 1.41 17.70
C THR A 255 7.04 0.76 16.34
N VAL A 256 7.89 -0.21 16.04
CA VAL A 256 7.88 -0.99 14.79
C VAL A 256 7.75 -2.47 15.12
N LEU A 257 6.92 -3.20 14.38
CA LEU A 257 6.90 -4.66 14.41
C LEU A 257 8.01 -5.22 13.51
N ALA A 258 8.70 -6.25 13.97
CA ALA A 258 9.76 -6.90 13.21
C ALA A 258 9.69 -8.42 13.32
N GLY A 259 9.71 -9.12 12.17
CA GLY A 259 9.94 -10.56 12.11
C GLY A 259 11.42 -10.82 11.79
N ILE A 260 12.15 -11.52 12.67
CA ILE A 260 13.55 -11.86 12.41
C ILE A 260 13.59 -13.04 11.44
N ARG A 261 13.97 -12.75 10.19
CA ARG A 261 14.07 -13.75 9.12
C ARG A 261 15.14 -13.41 8.09
N THR A 262 15.56 -14.42 7.33
CA THR A 262 16.33 -14.23 6.10
C THR A 262 15.53 -14.74 4.89
N VAL A 263 15.71 -14.08 3.75
CA VAL A 263 15.14 -14.49 2.46
C VAL A 263 16.29 -14.52 1.45
N GLU A 264 16.44 -15.62 0.74
CA GLU A 264 17.51 -15.81 -0.24
C GLU A 264 16.99 -16.65 -1.41
N VAL A 265 17.39 -16.31 -2.63
CA VAL A 265 17.30 -17.24 -3.76
C VAL A 265 18.68 -17.84 -4.00
N ARG A 266 18.77 -19.18 -4.02
CA ARG A 266 20.01 -19.89 -4.29
C ARG A 266 19.78 -20.98 -5.32
N GLY A 267 20.28 -20.76 -6.53
CA GLY A 267 19.93 -21.61 -7.67
C GLY A 267 18.41 -21.69 -7.81
N ASN A 268 17.88 -22.88 -8.06
CA ASN A 268 16.44 -23.08 -8.25
C ASN A 268 15.60 -23.13 -6.96
N GLN A 269 16.13 -22.69 -5.81
CA GLN A 269 15.41 -22.70 -4.54
C GLN A 269 15.12 -21.29 -4.01
N PHE A 270 13.88 -21.05 -3.62
CA PHE A 270 13.49 -19.93 -2.77
C PHE A 270 13.65 -20.36 -1.31
N LEU A 271 14.47 -19.63 -0.54
CA LEU A 271 14.83 -19.99 0.82
C LEU A 271 14.29 -18.95 1.81
N ILE A 272 13.60 -19.43 2.85
CA ILE A 272 13.28 -18.63 4.03
C ILE A 272 14.00 -19.27 5.22
N ASN A 273 14.80 -18.48 5.95
CA ASN A 273 15.65 -18.99 7.03
C ASN A 273 16.51 -20.19 6.60
N SER A 274 17.11 -20.08 5.41
CA SER A 274 17.94 -21.11 4.76
C SER A 274 17.25 -22.45 4.49
N LYS A 275 15.91 -22.49 4.55
CA LYS A 275 15.10 -23.69 4.22
C LYS A 275 14.30 -23.45 2.94
N PRO A 276 14.21 -24.45 2.03
CA PRO A 276 13.36 -24.37 0.86
C PRO A 276 11.91 -24.05 1.25
N PHE A 277 11.34 -23.04 0.59
CA PHE A 277 9.97 -22.60 0.76
C PHE A 277 9.19 -22.84 -0.53
N TYR A 278 7.95 -23.29 -0.39
CA TYR A 278 7.04 -23.53 -1.50
C TYR A 278 5.79 -22.68 -1.31
N PHE A 279 5.52 -21.79 -2.25
CA PHE A 279 4.37 -20.89 -2.19
C PHE A 279 3.07 -21.66 -2.42
N THR A 280 2.13 -21.55 -1.49
CA THR A 280 0.74 -21.98 -1.67
C THR A 280 -0.19 -20.83 -1.34
N GLY A 281 -1.20 -20.60 -2.17
CA GLY A 281 -2.21 -19.56 -1.93
C GLY A 281 -2.59 -18.83 -3.22
N PHE A 282 -2.81 -17.51 -3.12
CA PHE A 282 -3.61 -16.78 -4.11
C PHE A 282 -2.96 -15.47 -4.57
N GLY A 283 -3.28 -15.04 -5.79
CA GLY A 283 -3.31 -13.62 -6.11
C GLY A 283 -4.63 -13.06 -5.60
N MET A 284 -4.58 -12.07 -4.70
CA MET A 284 -5.78 -11.50 -4.09
C MET A 284 -6.22 -10.20 -4.80
N HIS A 285 -7.29 -9.57 -4.31
CA HIS A 285 -7.66 -8.18 -4.60
C HIS A 285 -8.30 -7.53 -3.35
N GLU A 286 -8.08 -6.22 -3.15
CA GLU A 286 -8.92 -5.42 -2.25
C GLU A 286 -10.22 -5.11 -3.01
N ASP A 287 -11.20 -6.01 -2.94
CA ASP A 287 -12.48 -5.88 -3.66
C ASP A 287 -13.63 -6.39 -2.80
N HIS A 288 -14.60 -5.51 -2.57
CA HIS A 288 -15.76 -5.77 -1.73
C HIS A 288 -17.04 -5.30 -2.41
N LEU A 289 -18.13 -6.01 -2.13
CA LEU A 289 -19.42 -5.85 -2.81
C LEU A 289 -19.95 -4.42 -2.92
N VAL A 290 -19.76 -3.58 -1.88
CA VAL A 290 -20.36 -2.22 -1.83
C VAL A 290 -19.31 -1.12 -1.70
N ARG A 291 -18.23 -1.37 -0.94
CA ARG A 291 -17.19 -0.36 -0.70
C ARG A 291 -16.07 -0.37 -1.74
N GLY A 292 -16.17 -1.22 -2.77
CA GLY A 292 -15.15 -1.39 -3.80
C GLY A 292 -13.80 -1.76 -3.18
N LYS A 293 -12.78 -0.92 -3.40
CA LYS A 293 -11.42 -1.08 -2.86
C LYS A 293 -11.24 -0.56 -1.43
N GLY A 294 -12.32 -0.11 -0.77
CA GLY A 294 -12.27 0.38 0.60
C GLY A 294 -11.78 -0.69 1.56
N HIS A 295 -10.72 -0.42 2.34
CA HIS A 295 -10.24 -1.36 3.36
C HIS A 295 -11.36 -1.81 4.32
N ASP A 296 -11.40 -3.09 4.66
CA ASP A 296 -12.34 -3.66 5.63
C ASP A 296 -11.68 -4.67 6.55
N ALA A 297 -11.58 -4.34 7.84
CA ALA A 297 -10.99 -5.21 8.84
C ALA A 297 -11.77 -6.53 9.01
N VAL A 298 -13.09 -6.54 8.79
CA VAL A 298 -13.92 -7.75 8.92
C VAL A 298 -13.59 -8.73 7.80
N SER A 299 -13.59 -8.28 6.55
CA SER A 299 -13.16 -9.08 5.40
C SER A 299 -11.70 -9.48 5.49
N MET A 300 -10.79 -8.60 5.90
CA MET A 300 -9.38 -8.95 6.10
C MET A 300 -9.22 -10.13 7.05
N VAL A 301 -9.83 -10.08 8.24
CA VAL A 301 -9.76 -11.20 9.21
C VAL A 301 -10.37 -12.46 8.62
N TYR A 302 -11.52 -12.35 7.95
CA TYR A 302 -12.19 -13.50 7.34
C TYR A 302 -11.37 -14.14 6.21
N ASP A 303 -10.74 -13.35 5.36
CA ASP A 303 -9.88 -13.84 4.28
C ASP A 303 -8.67 -14.59 4.83
N PHE A 304 -8.08 -14.14 5.94
CA PHE A 304 -7.00 -14.85 6.61
C PHE A 304 -7.44 -16.16 7.27
N GLU A 305 -8.66 -16.22 7.82
CA GLU A 305 -9.27 -17.47 8.26
C GLU A 305 -9.45 -18.44 7.08
N LEU A 306 -9.83 -17.94 5.90
CA LEU A 306 -9.92 -18.76 4.67
C LEU A 306 -8.54 -19.21 4.15
N LEU A 307 -7.52 -18.36 4.22
CA LEU A 307 -6.14 -18.74 3.90
C LEU A 307 -5.70 -19.89 4.82
N ALA A 308 -5.93 -19.77 6.12
CA ALA A 308 -5.62 -20.83 7.09
C ALA A 308 -6.42 -22.11 6.82
N TRP A 309 -7.73 -21.98 6.56
CA TRP A 309 -8.62 -23.11 6.28
C TRP A 309 -8.21 -23.89 5.02
N THR A 310 -7.74 -23.19 3.98
CA THR A 310 -7.24 -23.82 2.73
C THR A 310 -5.82 -24.39 2.86
N GLY A 311 -5.09 -24.07 3.94
CA GLY A 311 -3.67 -24.40 4.08
C GLY A 311 -2.76 -23.54 3.21
N ALA A 312 -3.23 -22.36 2.78
CA ALA A 312 -2.40 -21.39 2.08
C ALA A 312 -1.34 -20.81 3.02
N SER A 313 -0.15 -20.60 2.48
CA SER A 313 1.03 -20.07 3.19
C SER A 313 1.44 -18.68 2.69
N SER A 314 0.83 -18.21 1.60
CA SER A 314 1.23 -16.97 0.93
C SER A 314 0.11 -16.32 0.12
N PHE A 315 0.28 -15.03 -0.19
CA PHE A 315 -0.50 -14.35 -1.23
C PHE A 315 0.35 -13.30 -1.97
N ARG A 316 -0.18 -12.78 -3.07
CA ARG A 316 0.36 -11.62 -3.80
C ARG A 316 -0.61 -10.45 -3.70
N THR A 317 -0.11 -9.23 -3.43
CA THR A 317 -0.88 -7.98 -3.46
C THR A 317 -1.19 -7.58 -4.91
N SER A 318 -2.01 -8.37 -5.61
CA SER A 318 -2.09 -8.32 -7.07
C SER A 318 -2.44 -6.92 -7.57
N HIS A 319 -1.51 -6.39 -8.37
CA HIS A 319 -1.64 -5.21 -9.20
C HIS A 319 -1.64 -3.87 -8.49
N TYR A 320 -1.42 -3.83 -7.17
CA TYR A 320 -1.24 -2.62 -6.39
C TYR A 320 -0.88 -2.97 -4.92
N PRO A 321 -0.12 -2.11 -4.21
CA PRO A 321 0.12 -2.28 -2.77
C PRO A 321 -1.20 -2.28 -2.00
N TYR A 322 -1.35 -3.16 -1.01
CA TYR A 322 -2.54 -3.22 -0.15
C TYR A 322 -2.43 -2.30 1.06
N ALA A 323 -3.50 -2.19 1.85
CA ALA A 323 -3.49 -1.43 3.09
C ALA A 323 -2.37 -1.90 4.04
N GLU A 324 -1.72 -0.96 4.73
CA GLU A 324 -0.59 -1.26 5.63
C GLU A 324 -1.02 -2.25 6.72
N GLU A 325 -2.29 -2.18 7.15
CA GLU A 325 -2.92 -3.09 8.10
C GLU A 325 -2.92 -4.55 7.64
N VAL A 326 -3.05 -4.81 6.33
CA VAL A 326 -3.01 -6.18 5.77
C VAL A 326 -1.60 -6.76 5.87
N MET A 327 -0.57 -5.93 5.63
CA MET A 327 0.84 -6.33 5.73
C MET A 327 1.22 -6.62 7.19
N ASP A 328 0.80 -5.75 8.09
CA ASP A 328 0.89 -5.93 9.55
C ASP A 328 0.21 -7.22 10.02
N PHE A 329 -0.97 -7.50 9.47
CA PHE A 329 -1.74 -8.70 9.80
C PHE A 329 -1.04 -9.96 9.26
N ALA A 330 -0.44 -9.89 8.06
CA ALA A 330 0.38 -10.96 7.49
C ALA A 330 1.60 -11.27 8.35
N ASP A 331 2.32 -10.25 8.84
CA ASP A 331 3.45 -10.42 9.74
C ASP A 331 3.03 -11.14 11.04
N ARG A 332 1.91 -10.74 11.66
CA ARG A 332 1.39 -11.39 12.89
C ARG A 332 0.97 -12.85 12.67
N HIS A 333 0.46 -13.19 11.48
CA HIS A 333 -0.02 -14.54 11.16
C HIS A 333 1.02 -15.43 10.49
N GLY A 334 2.18 -14.87 10.12
CA GLY A 334 3.25 -15.61 9.45
C GLY A 334 2.89 -16.01 8.02
N ILE A 335 2.15 -15.16 7.30
CA ILE A 335 1.80 -15.37 5.89
C ILE A 335 2.85 -14.67 5.01
N VAL A 336 3.38 -15.39 4.01
CA VAL A 336 4.37 -14.83 3.08
C VAL A 336 3.67 -13.97 2.03
N VAL A 337 4.16 -12.75 1.80
CA VAL A 337 3.58 -11.83 0.83
C VAL A 337 4.56 -11.55 -0.31
N ILE A 338 4.08 -11.66 -1.55
CA ILE A 338 4.75 -11.06 -2.71
C ILE A 338 4.10 -9.69 -2.91
N ASP A 339 4.85 -8.64 -2.60
CA ASP A 339 4.36 -7.27 -2.65
C ASP A 339 4.56 -6.67 -4.05
N GLU A 340 3.47 -6.24 -4.69
CA GLU A 340 3.43 -5.81 -6.08
C GLU A 340 3.03 -4.33 -6.20
N THR A 341 3.69 -3.61 -7.09
CA THR A 341 3.37 -2.21 -7.38
C THR A 341 2.09 -2.08 -8.22
N ALA A 342 1.60 -0.85 -8.41
CA ALA A 342 0.44 -0.59 -9.27
C ALA A 342 0.71 -0.66 -10.79
N ALA A 343 1.87 -1.19 -11.20
CA ALA A 343 2.40 -1.19 -12.56
C ALA A 343 1.81 -2.31 -13.45
N VAL A 344 0.49 -2.37 -13.56
CA VAL A 344 -0.25 -3.32 -14.41
C VAL A 344 -0.66 -2.69 -15.75
N GLY A 345 -0.76 -3.46 -16.82
CA GLY A 345 -1.18 -2.96 -18.14
C GLY A 345 -0.07 -2.22 -18.92
N LEU A 346 1.18 -2.41 -18.51
CA LEU A 346 2.37 -1.87 -19.17
C LEU A 346 2.98 -2.85 -20.19
N ASN A 347 3.64 -2.31 -21.21
CA ASN A 347 4.50 -3.08 -22.10
C ASN A 347 5.89 -3.26 -21.44
N LEU A 348 6.37 -4.51 -21.38
CA LEU A 348 7.49 -4.99 -20.55
C LEU A 348 8.85 -4.31 -20.81
N ALA A 349 9.02 -3.60 -21.93
CA ALA A 349 10.29 -2.91 -22.27
C ALA A 349 10.71 -1.81 -21.26
N MET A 350 9.80 -1.34 -20.39
CA MET A 350 10.11 -0.35 -19.34
C MET A 350 10.60 -0.95 -18.01
N VAL A 351 10.47 -2.27 -17.81
CA VAL A 351 10.64 -2.90 -16.49
C VAL A 351 12.12 -3.07 -16.11
N SER A 352 13.03 -3.22 -17.08
CA SER A 352 14.44 -3.54 -16.83
C SER A 352 15.17 -2.52 -15.96
N GLY A 353 14.89 -1.22 -16.13
CA GLY A 353 15.51 -0.15 -15.33
C GLY A 353 15.02 -0.04 -13.89
N ILE A 354 13.88 -0.67 -13.56
CA ILE A 354 13.25 -0.56 -12.22
C ILE A 354 13.80 -1.63 -11.27
N LEU A 355 14.23 -2.78 -11.79
CA LEU A 355 14.70 -3.91 -10.97
C LEU A 355 15.98 -3.59 -10.19
N GLU A 356 16.93 -2.91 -10.82
CA GLU A 356 18.18 -2.48 -10.16
C GLU A 356 17.90 -1.47 -9.05
N LEU A 357 17.11 -0.42 -9.35
CA LEU A 357 16.69 0.56 -8.36
C LEU A 357 15.94 -0.09 -7.18
N THR A 358 15.10 -1.09 -7.43
CA THR A 358 14.38 -1.82 -6.37
C THR A 358 15.36 -2.49 -5.39
N LYS A 359 16.44 -3.10 -5.92
CA LYS A 359 17.49 -3.73 -5.10
C LYS A 359 18.32 -2.70 -4.33
N GLU A 360 18.58 -1.53 -4.93
CA GLU A 360 19.30 -0.44 -4.27
C GLU A 360 18.51 0.18 -3.11
N LEU A 361 17.19 0.29 -3.26
CA LEU A 361 16.30 0.90 -2.25
C LEU A 361 15.99 -0.03 -1.07
N ASP A 362 16.01 -1.36 -1.26
CA ASP A 362 15.79 -2.31 -0.17
C ASP A 362 17.12 -2.72 0.50
N PRO A 363 17.39 -2.26 1.74
CA PRO A 363 18.61 -2.61 2.46
C PRO A 363 18.67 -4.08 2.90
N SER A 364 17.56 -4.81 2.83
CA SER A 364 17.55 -6.28 3.02
C SER A 364 17.83 -7.03 1.72
N SER A 365 17.89 -6.34 0.58
CA SER A 365 18.09 -6.89 -0.77
C SER A 365 17.17 -8.09 -1.06
N ARG A 366 15.87 -7.95 -0.79
CA ARG A 366 14.90 -9.02 -1.05
C ARG A 366 14.85 -9.38 -2.55
N PRO A 367 14.52 -10.64 -2.89
CA PRO A 367 14.36 -11.05 -4.28
C PRO A 367 13.29 -10.24 -5.02
N VAL A 368 13.59 -9.83 -6.24
CA VAL A 368 12.71 -9.03 -7.11
C VAL A 368 12.21 -9.88 -8.28
N THR A 369 10.93 -9.69 -8.65
CA THR A 369 10.27 -10.40 -9.74
C THR A 369 9.27 -9.50 -10.46
N PHE A 370 8.71 -10.00 -11.57
CA PHE A 370 7.46 -9.51 -12.16
C PHE A 370 6.61 -10.71 -12.57
N ALA A 371 5.30 -10.51 -12.68
CA ALA A 371 4.40 -11.55 -13.17
C ALA A 371 4.39 -11.59 -14.69
N ASN A 372 5.08 -12.59 -15.27
CA ASN A 372 5.17 -12.80 -16.71
C ASN A 372 3.81 -13.29 -17.28
N GLU A 373 3.31 -12.58 -18.28
CA GLU A 373 2.01 -12.84 -18.89
C GLU A 373 2.08 -13.91 -19.97
N SER A 374 0.95 -14.55 -20.29
CA SER A 374 0.92 -15.77 -21.10
C SER A 374 1.42 -15.59 -22.55
N SER A 375 1.42 -14.37 -23.09
CA SER A 375 1.96 -14.11 -24.44
C SER A 375 3.49 -13.99 -24.46
N SER A 376 4.11 -13.71 -23.30
CA SER A 376 5.57 -13.61 -23.13
C SER A 376 6.15 -14.99 -22.78
N THR A 377 6.19 -15.88 -23.78
CA THR A 377 6.75 -17.24 -23.65
C THR A 377 8.26 -17.24 -23.43
N TYR A 378 8.84 -18.39 -23.10
CA TYR A 378 10.30 -18.56 -22.98
C TYR A 378 11.10 -18.18 -24.24
N GLU A 379 10.46 -18.10 -25.41
CA GLU A 379 11.08 -17.71 -26.68
C GLU A 379 11.02 -16.21 -26.95
N THR A 380 10.02 -15.53 -26.37
CA THR A 380 9.66 -14.14 -26.71
C THR A 380 9.92 -13.17 -25.57
N ASP A 381 9.98 -13.66 -24.33
CA ASP A 381 10.37 -12.88 -23.17
C ASP A 381 11.83 -12.36 -23.30
N GLN A 382 12.03 -11.10 -22.90
CA GLN A 382 13.31 -10.40 -23.01
C GLN A 382 13.89 -9.91 -21.67
N ILE A 383 13.21 -10.16 -20.55
CA ILE A 383 13.56 -9.55 -19.25
C ILE A 383 13.50 -10.51 -18.06
N ALA A 384 13.07 -11.77 -18.26
CA ALA A 384 13.00 -12.80 -17.24
C ALA A 384 14.37 -13.21 -16.69
N ASP A 385 15.46 -12.89 -17.38
CA ASP A 385 16.83 -13.08 -16.89
C ASP A 385 17.29 -11.99 -15.91
N LEU A 386 16.53 -10.90 -15.76
CA LEU A 386 16.83 -9.80 -14.85
C LEU A 386 16.24 -10.00 -13.44
N VAL A 387 15.32 -10.95 -13.27
CA VAL A 387 14.64 -11.23 -12.00
C VAL A 387 15.31 -12.34 -11.21
N ASP A 388 15.11 -12.33 -9.90
CA ASP A 388 15.69 -13.36 -9.01
C ASP A 388 14.88 -14.66 -9.04
N PHE A 389 13.58 -14.60 -9.36
CA PHE A 389 12.72 -15.77 -9.54
C PHE A 389 11.60 -15.47 -10.55
N LEU A 390 11.12 -16.51 -11.24
CA LEU A 390 10.09 -16.40 -12.26
C LEU A 390 8.70 -16.54 -11.63
N CYS A 391 7.82 -15.57 -11.89
CA CYS A 391 6.38 -15.69 -11.62
C CYS A 391 5.62 -15.81 -12.94
N LEU A 392 4.84 -16.86 -13.15
CA LEU A 392 4.14 -17.10 -14.42
C LEU A 392 2.62 -17.00 -14.25
N ASN A 393 1.98 -16.12 -15.02
CA ASN A 393 0.52 -16.14 -15.18
C ASN A 393 0.21 -17.02 -16.41
N ARG A 394 -0.37 -18.21 -16.20
CA ARG A 394 -0.73 -19.17 -17.26
C ARG A 394 -2.16 -19.65 -17.13
N TYR A 395 -2.81 -19.83 -18.29
CA TYR A 395 -4.22 -20.15 -18.40
C TYR A 395 -4.48 -21.21 -19.48
N TYR A 396 -3.59 -22.21 -19.59
CA TYR A 396 -3.82 -23.38 -20.43
C TYR A 396 -5.09 -24.13 -19.97
N GLY A 397 -5.92 -24.56 -20.93
CA GLY A 397 -7.23 -25.15 -20.67
C GLY A 397 -8.36 -24.12 -20.53
N TRP A 398 -8.03 -22.83 -20.45
CA TRP A 398 -8.99 -21.72 -20.36
C TRP A 398 -8.93 -20.81 -21.60
N TYR A 399 -8.01 -19.84 -21.66
CA TYR A 399 -7.86 -18.93 -22.79
C TYR A 399 -7.20 -19.59 -24.01
N ARG A 400 -6.42 -20.65 -23.76
CA ARG A 400 -5.80 -21.50 -24.77
C ARG A 400 -6.26 -22.93 -24.53
N GLU A 401 -6.36 -23.73 -25.58
CA GLU A 401 -6.83 -25.12 -25.51
C GLU A 401 -8.14 -25.25 -24.70
N THR A 402 -9.08 -24.34 -24.93
CA THR A 402 -10.30 -24.20 -24.11
C THR A 402 -11.06 -25.51 -23.97
N GLY A 403 -11.12 -26.04 -22.75
CA GLY A 403 -11.79 -27.31 -22.43
C GLY A 403 -11.02 -28.57 -22.83
N ASP A 404 -9.87 -28.47 -23.50
CA ASP A 404 -8.98 -29.58 -23.80
C ASP A 404 -7.83 -29.66 -22.78
N LEU A 405 -8.14 -30.22 -21.62
CA LEU A 405 -7.17 -30.35 -20.51
C LEU A 405 -5.97 -31.24 -20.86
N LYS A 406 -6.14 -32.19 -21.78
CA LYS A 406 -5.06 -33.11 -22.14
C LYS A 406 -3.99 -32.41 -22.96
N THR A 407 -4.40 -31.61 -23.94
CA THR A 407 -3.44 -30.79 -24.72
C THR A 407 -2.85 -29.68 -23.84
N ALA A 408 -3.66 -29.08 -22.97
CA ALA A 408 -3.21 -28.06 -22.03
C ALA A 408 -2.09 -28.56 -21.09
N GLU A 409 -2.24 -29.77 -20.55
CA GLU A 409 -1.24 -30.41 -19.69
C GLU A 409 0.10 -30.57 -20.40
N VAL A 410 0.09 -31.13 -21.62
CA VAL A 410 1.32 -31.34 -22.41
C VAL A 410 2.03 -30.03 -22.70
N LEU A 411 1.31 -29.00 -23.17
CA LEU A 411 1.93 -27.72 -23.53
C LEU A 411 2.48 -26.98 -22.29
N PHE A 412 1.80 -27.09 -21.15
CA PHE A 412 2.27 -26.50 -19.91
C PHE A 412 3.54 -27.19 -19.39
N GLU A 413 3.58 -28.53 -19.42
CA GLU A 413 4.78 -29.30 -19.06
C GLU A 413 5.96 -28.98 -19.98
N GLU A 414 5.71 -28.84 -21.29
CA GLU A 414 6.73 -28.43 -22.26
C GLU A 414 7.33 -27.06 -21.91
N GLU A 415 6.49 -26.05 -21.66
CA GLU A 415 6.95 -24.71 -21.25
C GLU A 415 7.79 -24.75 -19.96
N LEU A 416 7.32 -25.46 -18.93
CA LEU A 416 8.05 -25.61 -17.67
C LEU A 416 9.39 -26.33 -17.84
N CYS A 417 9.44 -27.36 -18.69
CA CYS A 417 10.66 -28.08 -19.02
C CYS A 417 11.68 -27.15 -19.68
N TYR A 418 11.25 -26.35 -20.65
CA TYR A 418 12.12 -25.37 -21.31
C TYR A 418 12.64 -24.31 -20.34
N LEU A 419 11.77 -23.74 -19.52
CA LEU A 419 12.18 -22.74 -18.52
C LEU A 419 13.18 -23.32 -17.52
N SER A 420 12.97 -24.55 -17.04
CA SER A 420 13.90 -25.19 -16.11
C SER A 420 15.26 -25.52 -16.73
N LEU A 421 15.31 -25.87 -18.03
CA LEU A 421 16.54 -26.16 -18.76
C LEU A 421 17.32 -24.91 -19.19
N LEU A 422 16.63 -23.90 -19.71
CA LEU A 422 17.23 -22.64 -20.18
C LEU A 422 17.68 -21.73 -19.04
N ARG A 423 17.01 -21.83 -17.88
CA ARG A 423 17.15 -20.88 -16.78
C ARG A 423 17.42 -21.59 -15.46
N SER A 424 18.29 -22.61 -15.48
CA SER A 424 18.65 -23.56 -14.41
C SER A 424 19.02 -22.98 -13.03
N MET A 425 18.93 -21.66 -12.82
CA MET A 425 19.35 -20.95 -11.63
C MET A 425 18.26 -20.08 -10.99
N ALA A 426 17.04 -19.98 -11.54
CA ALA A 426 15.94 -19.21 -10.94
C ALA A 426 14.77 -20.13 -10.52
N PRO A 427 14.22 -19.99 -9.30
CA PRO A 427 13.00 -20.69 -8.90
C PRO A 427 11.80 -20.25 -9.76
N ILE A 428 10.84 -21.16 -9.97
CA ILE A 428 9.58 -20.88 -10.67
C ILE A 428 8.44 -20.91 -9.65
N ARG A 429 7.60 -19.88 -9.66
CA ARG A 429 6.41 -19.70 -8.83
C ARG A 429 5.15 -19.53 -9.65
#